data_AF-A0A7M1Q448-F1
#
_entry.id   AF-A0A7M1Q448-F1
#
_cell.length_a   1.000
_cell.length_b   1.000
_cell.length_c   1.000
_cell.angle_alpha   90.00
_cell.angle_beta   90.00
_cell.angle_gamma   90.00
#
_symmetry.space_group_name_H-M   'P 1'
#
loop_
_entity.id
_entity.type
_entity.pdbx_description
1 polymer ?
#
loop_
_entity_poly.entity_id
_entity_poly.type
_entity_poly.pdbx_seq_one_letter_code
_entity_poly.pdbx_strand_id
1 'polypeptide(L)'
;MKVSIYDRGFNVPIIVKNERSLTHNNIAELSGQLISDVVENHECYDIKYYKFFVRTLGKTPYTLPVIISHYLRHKSEVMSGFKLQKGACVSISNGAWRSYNEQENGRTRLAQSLFVKKMIIHEDCSLCMFMNKVILDGYICRGGHPNNPHSVFVRKTPHTGRKIVDVLIAVNRPRGTVNHKGFTPTKTDYLPLLFWDELSEEACKLQIGDRIQVEAIMQSRNYEKICGYNADNLPIYCQHIAYELSTTRFDLIDEILNS
;
A
#
# COMPACT_ATOMS: atom_id res chain seq x y z
N MET A 1 -13.35 -30.76 11.07
CA MET A 1 -14.30 -29.87 11.76
C MET A 1 -13.53 -29.16 12.88
N LYS A 2 -13.17 -27.89 12.67
CA LYS A 2 -12.63 -26.99 13.70
C LYS A 2 -13.33 -25.64 13.51
N VAL A 3 -13.94 -25.18 14.59
CA VAL A 3 -14.81 -24.01 14.68
C VAL A 3 -13.96 -22.74 14.61
N SER A 4 -14.30 -21.82 13.71
CA SER A 4 -13.78 -20.45 13.75
C SER A 4 -14.60 -19.64 14.74
N ILE A 5 -13.90 -18.90 15.60
CA ILE A 5 -14.50 -17.92 16.49
C ILE A 5 -14.04 -16.58 15.94
N TYR A 6 -14.88 -15.89 15.16
CA TYR A 6 -14.96 -14.42 15.06
C TYR A 6 -16.19 -14.09 14.20
N ASP A 7 -17.36 -14.16 14.84
CA ASP A 7 -18.58 -13.57 14.32
C ASP A 7 -18.60 -12.08 14.69
N ARG A 8 -18.06 -11.25 13.79
CA ARG A 8 -18.48 -9.84 13.67
C ARG A 8 -18.75 -9.60 12.21
N GLY A 9 -20.04 -9.47 11.89
CA GLY A 9 -20.57 -9.45 10.53
C GLY A 9 -19.87 -8.45 9.63
N PHE A 10 -19.05 -8.98 8.73
CA PHE A 10 -18.98 -8.69 7.30
C PHE A 10 -18.35 -9.93 6.66
N ASN A 11 -19.15 -11.00 6.52
CA ASN A 11 -18.74 -12.21 5.81
C ASN A 11 -18.70 -11.92 4.31
N VAL A 12 -17.63 -11.27 3.85
CA VAL A 12 -17.18 -11.43 2.47
C VAL A 12 -16.19 -12.59 2.52
N PRO A 13 -16.52 -13.78 1.98
CA PRO A 13 -15.55 -14.85 1.88
C PRO A 13 -14.37 -14.33 1.07
N ILE A 14 -13.17 -14.37 1.65
CA ILE A 14 -11.95 -14.30 0.84
C ILE A 14 -12.05 -15.50 -0.09
N ILE A 15 -12.22 -15.24 -1.38
CA ILE A 15 -12.09 -16.29 -2.38
C ILE A 15 -10.62 -16.66 -2.37
N VAL A 16 -10.27 -17.66 -1.56
CA VAL A 16 -8.96 -18.31 -1.58
C VAL A 16 -8.86 -19.02 -2.92
N LYS A 17 -8.40 -18.30 -3.94
CA LYS A 17 -7.99 -18.93 -5.19
C LYS A 17 -6.62 -19.54 -4.92
N ASN A 18 -6.56 -20.88 -4.91
CA ASN A 18 -5.31 -21.63 -4.93
C ASN A 18 -4.49 -21.41 -6.22
N GLU A 19 -5.02 -20.64 -7.18
CA GLU A 19 -4.34 -20.30 -8.42
C GLU A 19 -3.50 -19.04 -8.28
N ARG A 20 -2.23 -19.12 -8.72
CA ARG A 20 -1.29 -17.99 -8.82
C ARG A 20 -1.80 -16.97 -9.85
N SER A 21 -2.66 -16.05 -9.42
CA SER A 21 -3.17 -14.97 -10.27
C SER A 21 -2.40 -13.66 -10.03
N LEU A 22 -1.40 -13.39 -10.85
CA LEU A 22 -0.60 -12.15 -10.86
C LEU A 22 -1.43 -10.86 -11.10
N THR A 23 -2.69 -10.97 -11.49
CA THR A 23 -3.60 -9.83 -11.73
C THR A 23 -4.45 -9.45 -10.53
N HIS A 24 -4.49 -10.29 -9.49
CA HIS A 24 -5.38 -10.14 -8.32
C HIS A 24 -4.62 -10.13 -6.98
N ASN A 25 -3.29 -10.01 -7.02
CA ASN A 25 -2.43 -10.05 -5.84
C ASN A 25 -2.11 -8.67 -5.25
N ASN A 26 -2.60 -7.60 -5.87
CA ASN A 26 -2.47 -6.23 -5.38
C ASN A 26 -3.68 -5.42 -5.83
N ILE A 27 -4.67 -5.34 -4.94
CA ILE A 27 -5.91 -4.61 -5.15
C ILE A 27 -6.01 -3.57 -4.04
N ALA A 28 -6.12 -2.31 -4.41
CA ALA A 28 -6.30 -1.22 -3.47
C ALA A 28 -7.56 -0.41 -3.80
N GLU A 29 -8.33 -0.13 -2.77
CA GLU A 29 -9.57 0.63 -2.79
C GLU A 29 -9.42 1.86 -1.89
N LEU A 30 -9.84 3.02 -2.38
CA LEU A 30 -9.72 4.28 -1.66
C LEU A 30 -10.83 5.24 -2.05
N SER A 31 -11.46 5.88 -1.06
CA SER A 31 -12.30 7.05 -1.28
C SER A 31 -11.87 8.22 -0.41
N GLY A 32 -12.07 9.42 -0.94
CA GLY A 32 -11.61 10.62 -0.26
C GLY A 32 -11.72 11.88 -1.09
N GLN A 33 -11.26 12.97 -0.50
CA GLN A 33 -11.19 14.28 -1.14
C GLN A 33 -9.77 14.54 -1.64
N LEU A 34 -9.66 15.03 -2.86
CA LEU A 34 -8.39 15.45 -3.45
C LEU A 34 -7.96 16.79 -2.83
N ILE A 35 -6.83 16.83 -2.13
CA ILE A 35 -6.40 18.00 -1.33
C ILE A 35 -5.22 18.79 -1.94
N SER A 36 -4.66 18.31 -3.03
CA SER A 36 -3.54 18.95 -3.75
C SER A 36 -3.92 19.29 -5.18
N ASP A 37 -3.05 19.99 -5.89
CA ASP A 37 -3.15 20.06 -7.34
C ASP A 37 -2.77 18.70 -7.98
N VAL A 38 -3.22 18.50 -9.22
CA VAL A 38 -2.86 17.34 -10.05
C VAL A 38 -1.64 17.72 -10.88
N VAL A 39 -0.48 17.20 -10.51
CA VAL A 39 0.81 17.57 -11.11
C VAL A 39 1.34 16.45 -12.01
N GLU A 40 1.98 16.82 -13.12
CA GLU A 40 2.72 15.84 -13.94
C GLU A 40 3.82 15.21 -13.08
N ASN A 41 3.99 13.89 -13.18
CA ASN A 41 4.89 13.14 -12.32
C ASN A 41 6.03 12.47 -13.10
N HIS A 42 5.70 11.67 -14.11
CA HIS A 42 6.67 11.04 -15.00
C HIS A 42 6.01 10.64 -16.31
N GLU A 43 6.83 10.35 -17.30
CA GLU A 43 6.43 9.79 -18.58
C GLU A 43 7.11 8.44 -18.78
N CYS A 44 6.36 7.44 -19.24
CA CYS A 44 6.87 6.10 -19.49
C CYS A 44 6.15 5.51 -20.69
N TYR A 45 6.89 5.11 -21.73
CA TYR A 45 6.34 4.62 -22.99
C TYR A 45 5.31 5.59 -23.61
N ASP A 46 5.66 6.88 -23.67
CA ASP A 46 4.81 7.97 -24.18
C ASP A 46 3.48 8.14 -23.43
N ILE A 47 3.34 7.50 -22.26
CA ILE A 47 2.20 7.67 -21.36
C ILE A 47 2.62 8.58 -20.21
N LYS A 48 1.96 9.73 -20.12
CA LYS A 48 2.09 10.66 -19.00
C LYS A 48 1.34 10.15 -17.77
N TYR A 49 1.95 10.35 -16.60
CA TYR A 49 1.37 10.05 -15.30
C TYR A 49 1.27 11.32 -14.46
N TYR A 50 0.19 11.42 -13.69
CA TYR A 50 -0.07 12.53 -12.79
C TYR A 50 -0.13 12.05 -11.35
N LYS A 51 0.39 12.88 -10.44
CA LYS A 51 0.38 12.64 -9.00
C LYS A 51 -0.48 13.69 -8.30
N PHE A 52 -1.20 13.25 -7.27
CA PHE A 52 -1.98 14.10 -6.38
C PHE A 52 -2.15 13.41 -5.02
N PHE A 53 -2.72 14.12 -4.05
CA PHE A 53 -2.96 13.61 -2.72
C PHE A 53 -4.44 13.55 -2.41
N VAL A 54 -4.88 12.42 -1.88
CA VAL A 54 -6.25 12.18 -1.43
C VAL A 54 -6.25 12.08 0.09
N ARG A 55 -7.08 12.90 0.74
CA ARG A 55 -7.41 12.73 2.16
C ARG A 55 -8.55 11.72 2.27
N THR A 56 -8.32 10.63 2.98
CA THR A 56 -9.33 9.56 3.16
C THR A 56 -10.53 10.10 3.93
N LEU A 57 -11.69 9.50 3.69
CA LEU A 57 -12.87 9.73 4.53
C LEU A 57 -12.66 9.09 5.92
N GLY A 58 -13.54 9.39 6.88
CA GLY A 58 -13.55 8.76 8.21
C GLY A 58 -12.97 9.62 9.35
N LYS A 59 -13.03 9.08 10.58
CA LYS A 59 -12.67 9.79 11.82
C LYS A 59 -11.17 10.09 11.95
N THR A 60 -10.33 9.24 11.37
CA THR A 60 -8.87 9.38 11.40
C THR A 60 -8.38 9.39 9.96
N PRO A 61 -8.45 10.56 9.29
CA PRO A 61 -8.13 10.65 7.87
C PRO A 61 -6.63 10.56 7.64
N TYR A 62 -6.22 9.84 6.60
CA TYR A 62 -4.84 9.80 6.11
C TYR A 62 -4.72 10.57 4.80
N THR A 63 -3.55 11.14 4.54
CA THR A 63 -3.26 11.79 3.26
C THR A 63 -2.40 10.84 2.43
N LEU A 64 -2.95 10.30 1.35
CA LEU A 64 -2.30 9.26 0.55
C LEU A 64 -1.92 9.78 -0.85
N PRO A 65 -0.69 9.51 -1.32
CA PRO A 65 -0.28 9.83 -2.68
C PRO A 65 -0.92 8.87 -3.67
N VAL A 66 -1.49 9.44 -4.72
CA VAL A 66 -2.18 8.72 -5.79
C VAL A 66 -1.55 9.08 -7.12
N ILE A 67 -1.36 8.07 -7.98
CA ILE A 67 -0.85 8.21 -9.34
C ILE A 67 -1.88 7.68 -10.32
N ILE A 68 -2.18 8.47 -11.36
CA ILE A 68 -3.10 8.11 -12.44
C ILE A 68 -2.45 8.34 -13.80
N SER A 69 -2.74 7.47 -14.78
CA SER A 69 -2.32 7.70 -16.17
C SER A 69 -3.16 8.80 -16.81
N HIS A 70 -2.60 9.49 -17.81
CA HIS A 70 -3.31 10.49 -18.60
C HIS A 70 -4.62 9.95 -19.18
N TYR A 71 -4.57 8.76 -19.79
CA TYR A 71 -5.74 8.10 -20.36
C TYR A 71 -6.83 7.83 -19.31
N LEU A 72 -6.48 7.25 -18.16
CA LEU A 72 -7.47 6.96 -17.11
C LEU A 72 -8.03 8.24 -16.47
N ARG A 73 -7.22 9.29 -16.36
CA ARG A 73 -7.69 10.60 -15.89
C ARG A 73 -8.76 11.14 -16.84
N HIS A 74 -8.42 11.28 -18.12
CA HIS A 74 -9.34 11.80 -19.13
C HIS A 74 -10.63 10.95 -19.19
N LYS A 75 -10.49 9.62 -19.20
CA LYS A 75 -11.63 8.70 -19.18
C LYS A 75 -12.52 8.91 -17.94
N SER A 76 -11.92 9.04 -16.76
CA SER A 76 -12.69 9.25 -15.51
C SER A 76 -13.44 10.58 -15.54
N GLU A 77 -12.82 11.66 -16.04
CA GLU A 77 -13.44 12.97 -16.17
C GLU A 77 -14.61 12.97 -17.16
N VAL A 78 -14.45 12.31 -18.31
CA VAL A 78 -15.52 12.17 -19.31
C VAL A 78 -16.67 11.33 -18.79
N MET A 79 -16.39 10.20 -18.13
CA MET A 79 -17.43 9.30 -17.62
C MET A 79 -18.20 9.87 -16.44
N SER A 80 -17.55 10.68 -15.60
CA SER A 80 -18.19 11.30 -14.44
C SER A 80 -18.85 12.63 -14.77
N GLY A 81 -18.38 13.35 -15.79
CA GLY A 81 -18.76 14.74 -16.06
C GLY A 81 -18.06 15.76 -15.15
N PHE A 82 -17.14 15.32 -14.27
CA PHE A 82 -16.45 16.16 -13.30
C PHE A 82 -14.93 16.17 -13.53
N LYS A 83 -14.30 17.33 -13.37
CA LYS A 83 -12.84 17.46 -13.51
C LYS A 83 -12.11 16.92 -12.28
N LEU A 84 -10.96 16.29 -12.51
CA LEU A 84 -10.06 15.87 -11.45
C LEU A 84 -9.22 17.08 -11.01
N GLN A 85 -9.66 17.75 -9.94
CA GLN A 85 -9.02 18.95 -9.40
C GLN A 85 -9.12 19.01 -7.88
N LYS A 86 -8.37 19.91 -7.25
CA LYS A 86 -8.41 20.12 -5.80
C LYS A 86 -9.85 20.36 -5.33
N GLY A 87 -10.24 19.67 -4.26
CA GLY A 87 -11.59 19.67 -3.72
C GLY A 87 -12.49 18.55 -4.26
N ALA A 88 -12.18 17.96 -5.42
CA ALA A 88 -12.97 16.88 -5.99
C ALA A 88 -12.97 15.63 -5.10
N CYS A 89 -14.10 14.93 -5.06
CA CYS A 89 -14.24 13.68 -4.32
C CYS A 89 -14.08 12.50 -5.27
N VAL A 90 -13.35 11.48 -4.86
CA VAL A 90 -13.02 10.33 -5.73
C VAL A 90 -13.28 9.01 -5.04
N SER A 91 -13.70 8.02 -5.84
CA SER A 91 -13.82 6.61 -5.47
C SER A 91 -12.94 5.77 -6.40
N ILE A 92 -11.83 5.27 -5.86
CA ILE A 92 -10.92 4.34 -6.53
C ILE A 92 -11.37 2.94 -6.12
N SER A 93 -12.07 2.25 -7.01
CA SER A 93 -12.58 0.88 -6.79
C SER A 93 -11.61 -0.21 -7.26
N ASN A 94 -10.57 0.17 -8.00
CA ASN A 94 -9.49 -0.74 -8.35
C ASN A 94 -8.20 0.05 -8.55
N GLY A 95 -7.18 -0.28 -7.76
CA GLY A 95 -5.84 0.24 -7.88
C GLY A 95 -4.81 -0.82 -7.50
N ALA A 96 -3.56 -0.39 -7.36
CA ALA A 96 -2.50 -1.17 -6.75
C ALA A 96 -1.63 -0.26 -5.90
N TRP A 97 -1.35 -0.65 -4.65
CA TRP A 97 -0.39 0.06 -3.82
C TRP A 97 1.02 -0.33 -4.25
N ARG A 98 1.81 0.62 -4.75
CA ARG A 98 3.10 0.33 -5.39
C ARG A 98 4.23 1.07 -4.72
N SER A 99 5.40 0.44 -4.73
CA SER A 99 6.66 1.06 -4.35
C SER A 99 7.50 1.41 -5.59
N TYR A 100 8.21 2.52 -5.57
CA TYR A 100 9.21 2.85 -6.58
C TYR A 100 10.38 3.61 -5.96
N ASN A 101 11.55 3.44 -6.54
CA ASN A 101 12.74 4.19 -6.15
C ASN A 101 12.65 5.60 -6.74
N GLU A 102 12.57 6.59 -5.88
CA GLU A 102 12.58 8.00 -6.22
C GLU A 102 13.95 8.57 -5.87
N GLN A 103 14.62 9.20 -6.85
CA GLN A 103 15.89 9.87 -6.62
C GLN A 103 15.64 11.32 -6.25
N GLU A 104 16.18 11.75 -5.12
CA GLU A 104 16.07 13.12 -4.63
C GLU A 104 17.41 13.52 -4.02
N ASN A 105 18.03 14.58 -4.55
CA ASN A 105 19.31 15.12 -4.07
C ASN A 105 20.43 14.06 -3.93
N GLY A 106 20.55 13.17 -4.93
CA GLY A 106 21.56 12.10 -4.95
C GLY A 106 21.28 10.93 -4.00
N ARG A 107 20.15 10.93 -3.27
CA ARG A 107 19.71 9.82 -2.42
C ARG A 107 18.50 9.13 -3.05
N THR A 108 18.49 7.80 -3.00
CA THR A 108 17.32 7.02 -3.41
C THR A 108 16.43 6.77 -2.21
N ARG A 109 15.15 7.13 -2.31
CA ARG A 109 14.12 6.79 -1.32
C ARG A 109 13.07 5.88 -1.93
N LEU A 110 12.57 4.94 -1.14
CA LEU A 110 11.44 4.11 -1.53
C LEU A 110 10.15 4.92 -1.36
N ALA A 111 9.62 5.43 -2.45
CA ALA A 111 8.33 6.09 -2.49
C ALA A 111 7.22 5.05 -2.63
N GLN A 112 6.06 5.32 -2.04
CA GLN A 112 4.88 4.47 -2.15
C GLN A 112 3.70 5.30 -2.62
N SER A 113 2.87 4.75 -3.49
CA SER A 113 1.67 5.44 -4.00
C SER A 113 0.61 4.47 -4.48
N LEU A 114 -0.65 4.90 -4.41
CA LEU A 114 -1.78 4.20 -4.99
C LEU A 114 -1.82 4.45 -6.50
N PHE A 115 -1.60 3.41 -7.29
CA PHE A 115 -1.69 3.47 -8.75
C PHE A 115 -3.10 3.10 -9.21
N VAL A 116 -3.79 4.05 -9.84
CA VAL A 116 -5.20 3.92 -10.22
C VAL A 116 -5.37 3.00 -11.42
N LYS A 117 -6.31 2.06 -11.35
CA LYS A 117 -6.80 1.24 -12.48
C LYS A 117 -8.25 1.56 -12.84
N LYS A 118 -9.08 1.95 -11.86
CA LYS A 118 -10.47 2.40 -12.00
C LYS A 118 -10.80 3.46 -10.97
N MET A 119 -11.33 4.60 -11.41
CA MET A 119 -11.73 5.73 -10.58
C MET A 119 -13.07 6.29 -11.07
N ILE A 120 -13.87 6.79 -10.13
CA ILE A 120 -15.03 7.64 -10.38
C ILE A 120 -14.80 8.95 -9.62
N ILE A 121 -15.15 10.07 -10.25
CA ILE A 121 -15.12 11.40 -9.62
C ILE A 121 -16.57 11.76 -9.28
N HIS A 122 -16.77 12.31 -8.10
CA HIS A 122 -18.05 12.70 -7.55
C HIS A 122 -18.10 14.21 -7.33
N GLU A 123 -19.31 14.76 -7.40
CA GLU A 123 -19.58 16.15 -7.05
C GLU A 123 -19.29 16.42 -5.57
N ASP A 124 -19.73 15.51 -4.69
CA ASP A 124 -19.63 15.63 -3.25
C ASP A 124 -19.18 14.31 -2.60
N CYS A 125 -18.48 14.41 -1.47
CA CYS A 125 -17.92 13.26 -0.75
C CYS A 125 -18.97 12.42 -0.02
N SER A 126 -20.18 12.95 0.20
CA SER A 126 -21.33 12.21 0.73
C SER A 126 -21.81 11.10 -0.22
N LEU A 127 -21.49 11.19 -1.50
CA LEU A 127 -21.79 10.15 -2.50
C LEU A 127 -20.76 9.01 -2.49
N CYS A 128 -19.64 9.18 -1.77
CA CYS A 128 -18.60 8.17 -1.68
C CYS A 128 -18.91 7.18 -0.54
N MET A 129 -18.86 5.89 -0.84
CA MET A 129 -18.74 4.88 0.22
C MET A 129 -17.35 4.98 0.86
N PHE A 130 -17.26 4.84 2.18
CA PHE A 130 -15.97 4.79 2.87
C PHE A 130 -15.15 3.58 2.37
N MET A 131 -13.97 3.85 1.82
CA MET A 131 -13.05 2.84 1.33
C MET A 131 -11.62 3.25 1.69
N ASN A 132 -10.92 2.37 2.40
CA ASN A 132 -9.47 2.41 2.57
C ASN A 132 -9.02 0.99 2.88
N LYS A 133 -8.71 0.24 1.83
CA LYS A 133 -8.40 -1.19 1.93
C LYS A 133 -7.40 -1.58 0.86
N VAL A 134 -6.47 -2.46 1.21
CA VAL A 134 -5.53 -3.09 0.30
C VAL A 134 -5.54 -4.58 0.56
N ILE A 135 -5.66 -5.36 -0.51
CA ILE A 135 -5.54 -6.81 -0.50
C ILE A 135 -4.27 -7.17 -1.25
N LEU A 136 -3.37 -7.88 -0.56
CA LEU A 136 -2.08 -8.31 -1.08
C LEU A 136 -1.96 -9.84 -1.03
N ASP A 137 -1.30 -10.41 -2.03
CA ASP A 137 -0.78 -11.79 -2.02
C ASP A 137 0.70 -11.71 -2.40
N GLY A 138 1.56 -12.08 -1.45
CA GLY A 138 2.99 -11.87 -1.58
C GLY A 138 3.82 -12.69 -0.61
N TYR A 139 5.11 -12.43 -0.59
CA TYR A 139 6.10 -13.21 0.16
C TYR A 139 6.84 -12.35 1.17
N ILE A 140 7.09 -12.87 2.36
CA ILE A 140 7.91 -12.20 3.37
C ILE A 140 9.36 -12.09 2.89
N CYS A 141 9.88 -10.87 2.79
CA CYS A 141 11.22 -10.59 2.29
C CYS A 141 12.25 -10.30 3.38
N ARG A 142 11.80 -9.71 4.48
CA ARG A 142 12.68 -9.31 5.57
C ARG A 142 11.90 -9.24 6.87
N GLY A 143 12.51 -9.74 7.94
CA GLY A 143 12.01 -9.62 9.31
C GLY A 143 12.66 -8.45 10.06
N GLY A 144 11.93 -7.87 11.01
CA GLY A 144 12.33 -6.68 11.77
C GLY A 144 13.33 -6.88 12.92
N HIS A 145 13.97 -8.05 13.08
CA HIS A 145 14.83 -8.29 14.25
C HIS A 145 16.22 -7.63 14.12
N PRO A 146 16.67 -6.83 15.11
CA PRO A 146 17.94 -6.10 15.06
C PRO A 146 19.19 -6.97 14.91
N ASN A 147 19.18 -8.17 15.52
CA ASN A 147 20.33 -9.08 15.52
C ASN A 147 20.15 -10.28 14.58
N ASN A 148 19.05 -10.34 13.84
CA ASN A 148 18.77 -11.40 12.88
C ASN A 148 17.81 -10.86 11.80
N PRO A 149 18.31 -10.30 10.69
CA PRO A 149 17.45 -9.71 9.65
C PRO A 149 16.50 -10.72 8.99
N HIS A 150 16.66 -12.02 9.29
CA HIS A 150 15.81 -13.10 8.82
C HIS A 150 14.66 -13.46 9.77
N SER A 151 14.59 -12.88 10.98
CA SER A 151 13.48 -13.13 11.90
C SER A 151 12.61 -11.90 12.13
N VAL A 152 11.32 -12.16 12.30
CA VAL A 152 10.32 -11.15 12.63
C VAL A 152 10.30 -10.97 14.15
N PHE A 153 10.41 -9.72 14.64
CA PHE A 153 10.48 -9.43 16.08
C PHE A 153 9.37 -8.50 16.53
N VAL A 154 8.72 -8.86 17.64
CA VAL A 154 7.70 -8.04 18.30
C VAL A 154 8.39 -7.00 19.17
N ARG A 155 8.17 -5.72 18.86
CA ARG A 155 8.55 -4.61 19.74
C ARG A 155 7.31 -4.02 20.41
N LYS A 156 7.51 -3.25 21.50
CA LYS A 156 6.45 -2.46 22.13
C LYS A 156 6.60 -1.00 21.76
N THR A 157 5.50 -0.33 21.47
CA THR A 157 5.51 1.13 21.27
C THR A 157 5.79 1.85 22.59
N PRO A 158 6.66 2.88 22.63
CA PRO A 158 7.08 3.52 23.89
C PRO A 158 5.95 4.07 24.76
N HIS A 159 4.90 4.63 24.14
CA HIS A 159 3.85 5.36 24.87
C HIS A 159 2.65 4.48 25.25
N THR A 160 2.15 3.65 24.32
CA THR A 160 0.94 2.86 24.56
C THR A 160 1.24 1.42 24.98
N GLY A 161 2.50 0.98 24.90
CA GLY A 161 2.90 -0.39 25.19
C GLY A 161 2.37 -1.45 24.22
N ARG A 162 1.68 -1.04 23.14
CA ARG A 162 1.13 -1.93 22.12
C ARG A 162 2.22 -2.73 21.44
N LYS A 163 1.90 -3.99 21.15
CA LYS A 163 2.80 -4.88 20.41
C LYS A 163 2.73 -4.53 18.93
N ILE A 164 3.88 -4.46 18.28
CA ILE A 164 3.99 -4.16 16.86
C ILE A 164 5.08 -5.01 16.23
N VAL A 165 4.81 -5.46 15.02
CA VAL A 165 5.73 -6.15 14.14
C VAL A 165 5.76 -5.42 12.80
N ASP A 166 6.97 -5.09 12.34
CA ASP A 166 7.20 -4.46 11.05
C ASP A 166 7.82 -5.50 10.09
N VAL A 167 7.22 -5.72 8.91
CA VAL A 167 7.76 -6.61 7.87
C VAL A 167 7.80 -5.92 6.51
N LEU A 168 8.56 -6.51 5.58
CA LEU A 168 8.54 -6.15 4.18
C LEU A 168 7.94 -7.30 3.36
N ILE A 169 6.85 -7.04 2.63
CA ILE A 169 6.23 -8.01 1.71
C ILE A 169 6.63 -7.71 0.26
N ALA A 170 7.04 -8.75 -0.48
CA ALA A 170 7.21 -8.69 -1.93
C ALA A 170 5.91 -9.09 -2.64
N VAL A 171 5.41 -8.19 -3.46
CA VAL A 171 4.23 -8.43 -4.29
C VAL A 171 4.64 -8.34 -5.75
N ASN A 172 4.63 -9.48 -6.43
CA ASN A 172 5.01 -9.56 -7.83
C ASN A 172 3.96 -8.89 -8.71
N ARG A 173 4.37 -8.18 -9.75
CA ARG A 173 3.49 -7.61 -10.75
C ARG A 173 3.97 -7.98 -12.15
N PRO A 174 3.06 -8.36 -13.05
CA PRO A 174 3.41 -8.62 -14.43
C PRO A 174 3.85 -7.31 -15.10
N ARG A 175 4.92 -7.35 -15.88
CA ARG A 175 5.40 -6.23 -16.70
C ARG A 175 5.34 -6.64 -18.16
N GLY A 176 4.46 -5.96 -18.90
CA GLY A 176 4.48 -5.96 -20.36
C GLY A 176 4.01 -7.27 -21.01
N THR A 177 4.35 -7.41 -22.28
CA THR A 177 4.08 -8.58 -23.12
C THR A 177 5.15 -9.64 -22.96
N VAL A 178 4.77 -10.87 -23.31
CA VAL A 178 5.65 -12.04 -23.36
C VAL A 178 6.91 -11.71 -24.16
N ASN A 179 8.09 -11.89 -23.57
CA ASN A 179 9.34 -11.69 -24.29
C ASN A 179 9.54 -12.77 -25.37
N HIS A 180 10.57 -12.61 -26.20
CA HIS A 180 10.92 -13.56 -27.27
C HIS A 180 11.20 -15.01 -26.78
N LYS A 181 11.28 -15.25 -25.46
CA LYS A 181 11.46 -16.57 -24.83
C LYS A 181 10.18 -17.12 -24.19
N GLY A 182 9.02 -16.50 -24.42
CA GLY A 182 7.78 -16.97 -23.78
C GLY A 182 7.59 -16.50 -22.33
N PHE A 183 8.43 -15.58 -21.83
CA PHE A 183 8.40 -15.13 -20.43
C PHE A 183 7.97 -13.66 -20.30
N THR A 184 6.98 -13.37 -19.46
CA THR A 184 6.63 -11.98 -19.11
C THR A 184 7.51 -11.53 -17.95
N PRO A 185 8.38 -10.52 -18.12
CA PRO A 185 9.16 -9.98 -17.01
C PRO A 185 8.24 -9.59 -15.84
N THR A 186 8.63 -9.89 -14.62
CA THR A 186 7.92 -9.43 -13.41
C THR A 186 8.73 -8.34 -12.73
N LYS A 187 8.06 -7.27 -12.30
CA LYS A 187 8.62 -6.37 -11.28
C LYS A 187 8.03 -6.76 -9.94
N THR A 188 8.74 -6.45 -8.86
CA THR A 188 8.26 -6.73 -7.50
C THR A 188 8.13 -5.40 -6.77
N ASP A 189 6.97 -5.17 -6.18
CA ASP A 189 6.75 -4.05 -5.27
C ASP A 189 7.07 -4.55 -3.84
N TYR A 190 7.91 -3.81 -3.13
CA TYR A 190 8.33 -4.12 -1.76
C TYR A 190 7.61 -3.16 -0.82
N LEU A 191 6.65 -3.67 -0.05
CA LEU A 191 5.71 -2.85 0.70
C LEU A 191 5.93 -3.04 2.21
N PRO A 192 6.17 -1.96 2.97
CA PRO A 192 6.17 -2.01 4.43
C PRO A 192 4.78 -2.37 4.96
N LEU A 193 4.72 -3.40 5.78
CA LEU A 193 3.50 -3.93 6.37
C LEU A 193 3.65 -4.02 7.88
N LEU A 194 2.65 -3.52 8.60
CA LEU A 194 2.61 -3.45 10.06
C LEU A 194 1.57 -4.40 10.61
N PHE A 195 1.92 -5.15 11.64
CA PHE A 195 1.00 -5.95 12.44
C PHE A 195 0.94 -5.40 13.85
N TRP A 196 -0.26 -5.38 14.42
CA TRP A 196 -0.52 -4.81 15.74
C TRP A 196 -1.12 -5.85 16.67
N ASP A 197 -0.78 -5.75 17.95
CA ASP A 197 -1.40 -6.51 19.05
C ASP A 197 -1.43 -8.02 18.75
N GLU A 198 -2.59 -8.68 18.74
CA GLU A 198 -2.71 -10.13 18.49
C GLU A 198 -2.08 -10.56 17.15
N LEU A 199 -2.29 -9.78 16.09
CA LEU A 199 -1.71 -10.06 14.77
C LEU A 199 -0.17 -10.01 14.80
N SER A 200 0.41 -9.20 15.69
CA SER A 200 1.87 -9.14 15.83
C SER A 200 2.46 -10.41 16.45
N GLU A 201 1.72 -11.08 17.33
CA GLU A 201 2.14 -12.34 17.95
C GLU A 201 2.02 -13.52 16.99
N GLU A 202 1.10 -13.45 16.03
CA GLU A 202 1.01 -14.42 14.96
C GLU A 202 2.09 -14.17 13.91
N ALA A 203 2.26 -12.92 13.48
CA ALA A 203 3.22 -12.53 12.46
C ALA A 203 4.69 -12.79 12.87
N CYS A 204 5.01 -12.79 14.17
CA CYS A 204 6.37 -13.10 14.63
C CYS A 204 6.81 -14.55 14.37
N LYS A 205 5.87 -15.43 14.03
CA LYS A 205 6.14 -16.83 13.65
C LYS A 205 6.52 -16.97 12.17
N LEU A 206 6.21 -15.98 11.35
CA LEU A 206 6.50 -15.99 9.91
C LEU A 206 8.00 -16.01 9.65
N GLN A 207 8.39 -16.73 8.60
CA GLN A 207 9.75 -16.85 8.08
C GLN A 207 9.89 -16.12 6.74
N ILE A 208 11.13 -15.80 6.37
CA ILE A 208 11.41 -15.31 5.02
C ILE A 208 11.01 -16.39 4.01
N GLY A 209 10.30 -15.96 2.96
CA GLY A 209 9.78 -16.84 1.93
C GLY A 209 8.36 -17.33 2.19
N ASP A 210 7.80 -17.11 3.38
CA ASP A 210 6.40 -17.44 3.63
C ASP A 210 5.48 -16.62 2.71
N ARG A 211 4.56 -17.31 2.05
CA ARG A 211 3.51 -16.69 1.24
C ARG A 211 2.34 -16.33 2.14
N ILE A 212 1.94 -15.06 2.12
CA ILE A 212 0.79 -14.59 2.89
C ILE A 212 -0.21 -13.87 2.00
N GLN A 213 -1.48 -14.00 2.35
CA GLN A 213 -2.53 -13.09 1.89
C GLN A 213 -2.86 -12.12 3.02
N VAL A 214 -2.98 -10.84 2.69
CA VAL A 214 -3.13 -9.75 3.66
C VAL A 214 -4.26 -8.83 3.23
N GLU A 215 -5.11 -8.47 4.18
CA GLU A 215 -5.94 -7.28 4.11
C GLU A 215 -5.35 -6.20 5.04
N ALA A 216 -5.24 -4.98 4.54
CA ALA A 216 -4.63 -3.87 5.27
C ALA A 216 -5.26 -2.52 4.92
N ILE A 217 -5.02 -1.52 5.76
CA ILE A 217 -5.40 -0.12 5.57
C ILE A 217 -4.17 0.68 5.18
N MET A 218 -4.30 1.59 4.21
CA MET A 218 -3.23 2.53 3.86
C MET A 218 -3.19 3.68 4.88
N GLN A 219 -2.01 3.96 5.42
CA GLN A 219 -1.82 5.03 6.38
C GLN A 219 -0.59 5.89 6.06
N SER A 220 -0.64 7.13 6.53
CA SER A 220 0.45 8.10 6.47
C SER A 220 0.85 8.50 7.88
N ARG A 221 2.16 8.50 8.18
CA ARG A 221 2.71 8.86 9.49
C ARG A 221 3.76 9.95 9.36
N ASN A 222 3.56 11.06 10.07
CA ASN A 222 4.58 12.09 10.20
C ASN A 222 5.67 11.62 11.16
N TYR A 223 6.92 11.90 10.83
CA TYR A 223 8.05 11.69 11.73
C TYR A 223 9.10 12.79 11.52
N GLU A 224 9.87 13.04 12.57
CA GLU A 224 10.98 13.98 12.51
C GLU A 224 12.28 13.21 12.31
N LYS A 225 13.13 13.75 11.44
CA LYS A 225 14.48 13.23 11.21
C LYS A 225 15.47 14.36 11.39
N ILE A 226 16.56 14.09 12.09
CA ILE A 226 17.68 15.02 12.15
C ILE A 226 18.24 15.16 10.73
N CYS A 227 18.24 16.38 10.22
CA CYS A 227 18.71 16.71 8.88
C CYS A 227 19.99 17.56 8.87
N GLY A 228 20.46 17.97 10.04
CA GLY A 228 21.73 18.66 10.22
C GLY A 228 21.92 19.07 11.67
N TYR A 229 22.98 19.83 11.91
CA TYR A 229 23.25 20.49 13.18
C TYR A 229 23.48 21.99 12.89
N ASN A 230 23.01 22.86 13.79
CA ASN A 230 23.24 24.30 13.66
C ASN A 230 24.69 24.66 14.08
N ALA A 231 25.03 25.95 14.05
CA ALA A 231 26.36 26.44 14.42
C ALA A 231 26.76 26.08 15.87
N ASP A 232 25.79 25.90 16.76
CA ASP A 232 25.98 25.52 18.16
C ASP A 232 25.93 23.99 18.38
N ASN A 233 26.01 23.21 17.31
CA ASN A 233 25.94 21.75 17.30
C ASN A 233 24.62 21.16 17.85
N LEU A 234 23.52 21.94 17.80
CA LEU A 234 22.17 21.48 18.14
C LEU A 234 21.51 20.84 16.91
N PRO A 235 20.78 19.71 17.08
CA PRO A 235 20.13 19.01 15.97
C PRO A 235 19.01 19.85 15.34
N ILE A 236 19.03 19.93 14.02
CA ILE A 236 17.96 20.51 13.20
C ILE A 236 17.06 19.37 12.73
N TYR A 237 15.76 19.48 13.00
CA TYR A 237 14.78 18.46 12.64
C TYR A 237 13.99 18.85 11.39
N CYS A 238 13.85 17.88 10.48
CA CYS A 238 13.02 17.98 9.29
C CYS A 238 11.82 17.04 9.43
N GLN A 239 10.63 17.51 9.05
CA GLN A 239 9.43 16.68 9.00
C GLN A 239 9.40 15.83 7.74
N HIS A 240 9.07 14.56 7.89
CA HIS A 240 8.92 13.58 6.83
C HIS A 240 7.62 12.81 6.99
N ILE A 241 7.14 12.23 5.89
CA ILE A 241 5.96 11.37 5.87
C ILE A 241 6.38 9.97 5.44
N ALA A 242 6.09 8.97 6.27
CA ALA A 242 6.15 7.57 5.91
C ALA A 242 4.76 7.09 5.48
N TYR A 243 4.72 6.24 4.45
CA TYR A 243 3.52 5.51 4.10
C TYR A 243 3.73 4.04 4.39
N GLU A 244 2.71 3.39 4.94
CA GLU A 244 2.79 2.03 5.43
C GLU A 244 1.39 1.39 5.38
N LEU A 245 1.34 0.07 5.43
CA LEU A 245 0.10 -0.69 5.45
C LEU A 245 -0.15 -1.25 6.84
N SER A 246 -1.30 -0.94 7.44
CA SER A 246 -1.71 -1.50 8.73
C SER A 246 -2.56 -2.74 8.49
N THR A 247 -2.06 -3.92 8.85
CA THR A 247 -2.77 -5.18 8.67
C THR A 247 -4.05 -5.20 9.50
N THR A 248 -5.16 -5.57 8.89
CA THR A 248 -6.44 -5.85 9.55
C THR A 248 -6.68 -7.35 9.67
N ARG A 249 -6.16 -8.13 8.70
CA ARG A 249 -6.21 -9.59 8.68
C ARG A 249 -5.07 -10.13 7.80
N PHE A 250 -4.56 -11.31 8.12
CA PHE A 250 -3.70 -12.05 7.20
C PHE A 250 -3.93 -13.56 7.33
N ASP A 251 -3.56 -14.29 6.30
CA ASP A 251 -3.61 -15.75 6.23
C ASP A 251 -2.25 -16.25 5.67
N LEU A 252 -1.65 -17.25 6.32
CA LEU A 252 -0.50 -17.98 5.78
C LEU A 252 -1.01 -18.95 4.71
N ILE A 253 -0.40 -18.93 3.53
CA ILE A 253 -0.78 -19.78 2.40
C ILE A 253 0.21 -20.92 2.29
N ASP A 254 -0.20 -22.11 2.74
CA ASP A 254 0.58 -23.32 2.53
C ASP A 254 0.64 -23.63 1.02
N GLU A 255 1.86 -23.74 0.48
CA GLU A 255 2.02 -24.35 -0.84
C GLU A 255 1.74 -25.85 -0.70
N ILE A 256 0.51 -26.27 -1.05
CA ILE A 256 0.28 -27.69 -1.35
C ILE A 256 1.11 -27.98 -2.59
N LEU A 257 2.31 -28.52 -2.39
CA LEU A 257 3.10 -29.16 -3.42
C LEU A 257 2.25 -30.31 -3.95
N ASN A 258 1.56 -30.07 -5.08
CA ASN A 258 1.05 -31.15 -5.90
C ASN A 258 2.29 -31.95 -6.33
N SER A 259 2.47 -33.11 -5.68
CA SER A 259 3.47 -34.11 -6.01
C SER A 259 3.04 -34.90 -7.24
#